data_AF-A0A535XZU8-F1
#
_entry.id   AF-A0A535XZU8-F1
#
_cell.length_a   1.000
_cell.length_b   1.000
_cell.length_c   1.000
_cell.angle_alpha   90.00
_cell.angle_beta   90.00
_cell.angle_gamma   90.00
#
_symmetry.space_group_name_H-M   'P 1'
#
loop_
_entity.id
_entity.type
_entity.pdbx_description
1 polymer ?
#
loop_
_entity_poly.entity_id
_entity_poly.type
_entity_poly.pdbx_seq_one_letter_code
_entity_poly.pdbx_strand_id
1 'polypeptide(L)'
;MPEDEADEDTVHLEDHARLDGVRLAARTLEHHLTNHLTLTVGYAELIAEDPELPERLREMARQVLESAQAAVDSVRRMRQVESVVLVDQGIPGGPLIELGPRSDW
;
A
#
# COMPACT_ATOMS: atom_id res chain seq x y z
N MET A 1 -13.45 -36.75 -20.96
CA MET A 1 -13.41 -35.39 -20.41
C MET A 1 -12.04 -35.17 -19.75
N PRO A 2 -10.99 -34.79 -20.52
CA PRO A 2 -9.69 -34.39 -19.97
C PRO A 2 -9.32 -32.93 -20.29
N GLU A 3 -10.18 -32.17 -21.00
CA GLU A 3 -9.88 -30.82 -21.46
C GLU A 3 -10.21 -29.74 -20.40
N ASP A 4 -11.19 -29.98 -19.52
CA ASP A 4 -11.58 -29.01 -18.47
C ASP A 4 -10.54 -28.91 -17.31
N GLU A 5 -9.89 -30.02 -16.91
CA GLU A 5 -8.88 -30.01 -15.83
C GLU A 5 -7.59 -29.26 -16.22
N ALA A 6 -7.22 -29.31 -17.50
CA ALA A 6 -6.02 -28.62 -17.99
C ALA A 6 -6.20 -27.09 -18.08
N ASP A 7 -7.44 -26.63 -18.29
CA ASP A 7 -7.78 -25.20 -18.35
C ASP A 7 -7.81 -24.60 -16.93
N GLU A 8 -8.37 -25.33 -15.95
CA GLU A 8 -8.36 -24.91 -14.54
C GLU A 8 -6.95 -24.84 -13.94
N ASP A 9 -6.10 -25.85 -14.19
CA ASP A 9 -4.71 -25.85 -13.72
C ASP A 9 -3.88 -24.69 -14.29
N THR A 10 -4.12 -24.32 -15.56
CA THR A 10 -3.42 -23.23 -16.24
C THR A 10 -3.85 -21.87 -15.70
N VAL A 11 -5.15 -21.66 -15.48
CA VAL A 11 -5.72 -20.44 -14.88
C VAL A 11 -5.21 -20.25 -13.45
N HIS A 12 -5.17 -21.32 -12.65
CA HIS A 12 -4.63 -21.26 -11.28
C HIS A 12 -3.13 -20.91 -11.24
N LEU A 13 -2.33 -21.42 -12.19
CA LEU A 13 -0.92 -21.08 -12.34
C LEU A 13 -0.71 -19.61 -12.72
N GLU A 14 -1.51 -19.08 -13.65
CA GLU A 14 -1.46 -17.67 -14.04
C GLU A 14 -1.84 -16.73 -12.89
N ASP A 15 -2.88 -17.08 -12.12
CA ASP A 15 -3.30 -16.32 -10.94
C ASP A 15 -2.23 -16.31 -9.85
N HIS A 16 -1.54 -17.43 -9.61
CA HIS A 16 -0.43 -17.50 -8.66
C HIS A 16 0.76 -16.67 -9.11
N ALA A 17 1.16 -16.78 -10.39
CA ALA A 17 2.26 -16.00 -10.94
C ALA A 17 1.98 -14.49 -10.86
N ARG A 18 0.72 -14.09 -11.10
CA ARG A 18 0.28 -12.70 -10.99
C ARG A 18 0.30 -12.21 -9.54
N LEU A 19 -0.22 -13.01 -8.60
CA LEU A 19 -0.21 -12.70 -7.18
C LEU A 19 1.23 -12.54 -6.65
N ASP A 20 2.14 -13.43 -7.05
CA ASP A 20 3.56 -13.37 -6.68
C ASP A 20 4.25 -12.13 -7.25
N GLY A 21 3.95 -11.77 -8.51
CA GLY A 21 4.41 -10.53 -9.12
C GLY A 21 3.94 -9.29 -8.37
N VAL A 22 2.66 -9.25 -7.97
CA VAL A 22 2.10 -8.14 -7.19
C VAL A 22 2.69 -8.07 -5.79
N ARG A 23 2.88 -9.21 -5.12
CA ARG A 23 3.54 -9.27 -3.80
C ARG A 23 4.97 -8.78 -3.87
N LEU A 24 5.73 -9.15 -4.91
CA LEU A 24 7.09 -8.66 -5.12
C LEU A 24 7.10 -7.14 -5.35
N ALA A 25 6.23 -6.64 -6.23
CA ALA A 25 6.11 -5.20 -6.48
C ALA A 25 5.71 -4.42 -5.22
N ALA A 26 4.74 -4.93 -4.45
CA ALA A 26 4.30 -4.36 -3.19
C ALA A 26 5.45 -4.32 -2.16
N ARG A 27 6.22 -5.40 -2.04
CA ARG A 27 7.40 -5.48 -1.16
C ARG A 27 8.46 -4.45 -1.55
N THR A 28 8.74 -4.30 -2.84
CA THR A 28 9.71 -3.33 -3.35
C THR A 28 9.25 -1.91 -3.08
N LEU A 29 8.01 -1.57 -3.42
CA LEU A 29 7.44 -0.25 -3.15
C LEU A 29 7.44 0.07 -1.65
N GLU A 30 7.05 -0.88 -0.82
CA GLU A 30 7.04 -0.74 0.63
C GLU A 30 8.44 -0.43 1.18
N HIS A 31 9.46 -1.13 0.70
CA HIS A 31 10.84 -0.87 1.12
C HIS A 31 11.26 0.57 0.81
N HIS A 32 11.00 1.04 -0.41
CA HIS A 32 11.33 2.41 -0.81
C HIS A 32 10.51 3.46 -0.05
N LEU A 33 9.20 3.26 0.06
CA LEU A 33 8.31 4.21 0.74
C LEU A 33 8.59 4.27 2.24
N THR A 34 8.81 3.14 2.90
CA THR A 34 9.16 3.10 4.32
C THR A 34 10.45 3.87 4.59
N ASN A 35 11.47 3.71 3.74
CA ASN A 35 12.72 4.44 3.88
C ASN A 35 12.50 5.96 3.85
N HIS A 36 11.69 6.46 2.92
CA HIS A 36 11.38 7.89 2.83
C HIS A 36 10.48 8.38 3.97
N LEU A 37 9.40 7.66 4.25
CA LEU A 37 8.42 8.03 5.27
C LEU A 37 9.00 8.00 6.69
N THR A 38 9.98 7.13 6.97
CA THR A 38 10.65 7.09 8.28
C THR A 38 11.30 8.43 8.59
N LEU A 39 12.00 9.03 7.63
CA LEU A 39 12.59 10.36 7.79
C LEU A 39 11.52 11.44 7.90
N THR A 40 10.47 11.36 7.08
CA THR A 40 9.36 12.32 7.12
C THR A 40 8.66 12.33 8.48
N VAL A 41 8.33 11.16 9.03
CA VAL A 41 7.72 11.03 10.36
C VAL A 41 8.66 11.59 11.42
N GLY A 42 9.94 11.18 11.43
CA GLY A 42 10.89 11.65 12.43
C GLY A 42 11.11 13.16 12.41
N TYR A 43 11.23 13.78 11.24
CA TYR A 43 11.35 15.25 11.16
C TYR A 43 10.05 15.96 11.53
N ALA A 44 8.89 15.43 11.13
CA ALA A 44 7.61 16.02 11.50
C ALA A 44 7.38 15.96 13.02
N GLU A 45 7.79 14.85 13.66
CA GLU A 45 7.76 14.67 15.11
C GLU A 45 8.66 15.70 15.81
N LEU A 46 9.93 15.79 15.41
CA LEU A 46 10.87 16.78 15.96
C LEU A 46 10.38 18.22 15.83
N ILE A 47 9.77 18.58 14.70
CA ILE A 47 9.21 19.92 14.49
C ILE A 47 7.96 20.13 15.35
N ALA A 48 7.04 19.15 15.40
CA ALA A 48 5.80 19.27 16.18
C ALA A 48 6.06 19.38 17.69
N GLU A 49 7.15 18.78 18.17
CA GLU A 49 7.59 18.81 19.57
C GLU A 49 8.49 20.01 19.91
N ASP A 50 8.89 20.81 18.92
CA ASP A 50 9.75 21.98 19.15
C ASP A 50 9.02 23.04 20.04
N PRO A 51 9.56 23.34 21.24
CA PRO A 51 8.97 24.32 22.14
C PRO A 51 9.02 25.74 21.57
N GLU A 52 9.96 26.05 20.68
CA GLU A 52 10.12 27.35 20.03
C GLU A 52 9.18 27.53 18.83
N LEU A 53 8.49 26.46 18.40
CA LEU A 53 7.57 26.53 17.26
C LEU A 53 6.38 27.47 17.57
N PRO A 54 6.09 28.45 16.69
CA PRO A 54 4.90 29.28 16.84
C PRO A 54 3.62 28.45 16.84
N GLU A 55 2.67 28.76 17.72
CA GLU A 55 1.41 28.00 17.88
C GLU A 55 0.66 27.82 16.54
N ARG A 56 0.64 28.87 15.70
CA ARG A 56 0.03 28.81 14.35
C ARG A 56 0.63 27.75 13.42
N LEU A 57 1.89 27.37 13.64
CA LEU A 57 2.61 26.36 12.86
C LEU A 57 2.59 24.99 13.54
N ARG A 58 2.40 24.93 14.86
CA ARG A 58 2.31 23.69 15.63
C ARG A 58 1.18 22.78 15.16
N GLU A 59 0.02 23.36 14.88
CA GLU A 59 -1.10 22.60 14.34
C GLU A 59 -0.79 22.02 12.95
N MET A 60 -0.14 22.82 12.10
CA MET A 60 0.29 22.36 10.78
C MET A 60 1.34 21.24 10.87
N ALA A 61 2.29 21.34 11.80
CA ALA A 61 3.30 20.31 12.04
C ALA A 61 2.65 19.00 12.53
N ARG A 62 1.65 19.07 13.41
CA ARG A 62 0.86 17.90 13.85
C ARG A 62 0.12 17.24 12.70
N GLN A 63 -0.52 18.02 11.82
CA GLN A 63 -1.22 17.48 10.65
C GLN A 63 -0.26 16.78 9.68
N VAL A 64 0.95 17.31 9.50
CA VAL A 64 2.00 16.65 8.70
C VAL A 64 2.42 15.33 9.34
N LEU A 65 2.65 15.31 10.66
CA LEU A 65 3.01 14.10 11.40
C LEU A 65 1.92 13.03 11.28
N GLU A 66 0.66 13.39 11.50
CA GLU A 66 -0.50 12.50 11.38
C GLU A 66 -0.61 11.93 9.96
N SER A 67 -0.48 12.77 8.94
CA SER A 67 -0.55 12.36 7.54
C SER A 67 0.60 11.42 7.16
N ALA A 68 1.82 11.70 7.64
CA ALA A 68 2.98 10.85 7.40
C ALA A 68 2.81 9.48 8.06
N GLN A 69 2.27 9.43 9.28
CA GLN A 69 1.97 8.19 9.98
C GLN A 69 0.89 7.37 9.26
N ALA A 70 -0.18 8.02 8.80
CA ALA A 70 -1.23 7.38 8.00
C ALA A 70 -0.70 6.81 6.67
N ALA A 71 0.28 7.47 6.06
CA ALA A 71 0.94 6.96 4.86
C ALA A 71 1.76 5.68 5.17
N VAL A 72 2.51 5.66 6.29
CA VAL A 72 3.23 4.47 6.75
C VAL A 72 2.27 3.30 6.97
N ASP A 73 1.13 3.55 7.61
CA ASP A 73 0.15 2.49 7.88
C ASP A 73 -0.53 1.98 6.60
N SER A 74 -0.72 2.85 5.61
CA SER A 74 -1.21 2.46 4.29
C SER A 74 -0.22 1.57 3.55
N VAL A 75 1.08 1.89 3.62
CA VAL A 75 2.16 1.05 3.07
C VAL A 75 2.24 -0.30 3.79
N ARG A 76 2.09 -0.33 5.12
CA ARG A 76 2.07 -1.58 5.91
C ARG A 76 0.90 -2.49 5.52
N ARG A 77 -0.28 -1.94 5.19
CA ARG A 77 -1.42 -2.73 4.71
C ARG A 77 -1.13 -3.44 3.39
N MET A 78 -0.26 -2.89 2.53
CA MET A 78 0.18 -3.57 1.31
C MET A 78 0.99 -4.86 1.56
N ARG A 79 1.48 -5.11 2.79
CA ARG A 79 2.11 -6.40 3.14
C ARG A 79 1.12 -7.55 3.28
N GLN A 80 -0.15 -7.24 3.53
CA GLN A 80 -1.18 -8.23 3.87
C GLN A 80 -2.01 -8.61 2.62
N VAL A 81 -1.41 -8.49 1.44
CA VAL A 81 -2.08 -8.77 0.17
C VAL A 81 -2.20 -10.26 -0.03
N GLU A 82 -3.43 -10.74 0.13
CA GLU A 82 -3.80 -12.13 -0.06
C GLU A 82 -4.60 -12.35 -1.35
N SER A 83 -5.15 -11.28 -1.93
CA SER A 83 -5.85 -11.26 -3.21
C SER A 83 -5.58 -9.96 -3.97
N VAL A 84 -5.70 -10.01 -5.31
CA VAL A 84 -5.49 -8.87 -6.21
C VAL A 84 -6.65 -8.81 -7.19
N VAL A 85 -7.41 -7.74 -7.16
CA VAL A 85 -8.47 -7.46 -8.15
C VAL A 85 -8.15 -6.14 -8.83
N LEU A 86 -8.24 -6.10 -10.16
CA LEU A 86 -8.17 -4.84 -10.90
C LEU A 86 -9.56 -4.23 -10.90
N VAL A 87 -9.67 -3.02 -10.37
CA VAL A 87 -10.93 -2.28 -10.35
C VAL A 87 -10.78 -1.04 -11.21
N ASP A 88 -11.64 -0.91 -12.20
CA ASP A 88 -11.81 0.33 -12.93
C ASP A 88 -12.75 1.24 -12.13
N GLN A 89 -12.17 2.28 -11.52
CA GLN A 89 -12.89 3.28 -10.73
C GLN A 89 -13.33 4.49 -11.59
N GLY A 90 -13.10 4.46 -12.91
CA GLY A 90 -13.43 5.60 -13.79
C GLY A 90 -12.59 6.85 -13.55
N ILE A 91 -11.44 6.72 -12.87
CA ILE A 91 -10.54 7.83 -12.52
C ILE A 91 -9.54 8.06 -13.68
N PRO A 92 -9.25 9.33 -14.06
CA PRO A 92 -8.19 9.63 -15.02
C PRO A 92 -6.84 9.12 -14.49
N GLY A 93 -6.26 8.11 -15.14
CA GLY A 93 -5.04 7.43 -14.68
C GLY A 93 -5.01 5.92 -14.94
N GLY A 94 -6.17 5.33 -15.25
CA GLY A 94 -6.29 3.90 -15.56
C GLY A 94 -6.73 3.08 -14.34
N PRO A 95 -6.83 1.74 -14.50
CA PRO A 95 -7.34 0.85 -13.46
C PRO A 95 -6.43 0.85 -12.23
N LEU A 96 -7.05 0.77 -11.05
CA LEU A 96 -6.34 0.67 -9.78
C LEU A 96 -6.28 -0.78 -9.31
N ILE A 97 -5.22 -1.12 -8.61
CA ILE A 97 -5.12 -2.41 -7.92
C ILE A 97 -5.83 -2.27 -6.58
N GLU A 98 -6.88 -3.06 -6.38
CA GLU A 98 -7.46 -3.25 -5.06
C GLU A 98 -6.72 -4.36 -4.32
N LEU A 99 -6.31 -4.05 -3.10
CA LEU A 99 -5.54 -4.91 -2.20
C LEU A 99 -6.42 -5.26 -0.99
N GLY A 100 -6.71 -6.55 -0.78
CA GLY A 100 -7.59 -6.99 0.30
C GLY A 100 -7.28 -8.40 0.81
N PRO A 101 -7.86 -8.77 1.99
CA PRO A 101 -7.83 -10.15 2.48
C PRO A 101 -8.51 -11.11 1.49
N ARG A 102 -8.25 -12.43 1.57
CA ARG A 102 -9.01 -13.40 0.77
C ARG A 102 -10.51 -13.20 1.01
N SER A 103 -11.26 -13.05 -0.10
CA SER A 103 -12.72 -13.06 -0.04
C SER A 103 -13.17 -14.52 0.04
N ASP A 104 -13.61 -14.95 1.21
CA ASP A 104 -14.12 -16.30 1.43
C ASP A 104 -15.54 -16.43 0.87
N TRP A 105 -15.66 -16.76 -0.43
CA TRP A 105 -16.87 -17.29 -1.06
C TRP A 105 -16.51 -18.29 -2.16
#